data_AF-A0A840B4D4-F1
#
_entry.id   AF-A0A840B4D4-F1
#
_cell.length_a   1.000
_cell.length_b   1.000
_cell.length_c   1.000
_cell.angle_alpha   90.00
_cell.angle_beta   90.00
_cell.angle_gamma   90.00
#
_symmetry.space_group_name_H-M   'P 1'
#
loop_
_entity.id
_entity.type
_entity.pdbx_description
1 polymer ?
#
loop_
_entity_poly.entity_id
_entity_poly.type
_entity_poly.pdbx_seq_one_letter_code
_entity_poly.pdbx_strand_id
1 'polypeptide(L)'
;MRKMLLIIPAVALLSGGGAIALSRDKAPEPVRAVGEPKSCVTISQIRSTKVIDSRTIDFRMAGGKTYRNTLPQSCPGLKFEERFSYRTSINQLCSVDIVRVLHDEGGRLYEGAGCGLGKFQEIEKVTAK
;
A
#
# COMPACT_ATOMS: atom_id res chain seq x y z
N MET A 1 70.54 7.35 -30.24
CA MET A 1 70.20 6.20 -29.37
C MET A 1 70.20 6.65 -27.92
N ARG A 2 69.02 6.79 -27.30
CA ARG A 2 68.69 6.49 -25.89
C ARG A 2 67.20 6.77 -25.69
N LYS A 3 66.36 5.76 -25.90
CA LYS A 3 64.90 5.81 -25.68
C LYS A 3 64.66 5.96 -24.17
N MET A 4 64.07 7.07 -23.75
CA MET A 4 63.57 7.26 -22.38
C MET A 4 62.06 6.98 -22.39
N LEU A 5 61.66 5.97 -21.63
CA LEU A 5 60.27 5.57 -21.38
C LEU A 5 59.53 6.66 -20.59
N LEU A 6 58.34 7.04 -21.06
CA LEU A 6 57.31 7.65 -20.23
C LEU A 6 55.97 6.93 -20.50
N ILE A 7 55.47 6.31 -19.43
CA ILE A 7 54.23 5.56 -19.34
C ILE A 7 53.10 6.57 -19.13
N ILE A 8 52.06 6.56 -19.97
CA ILE A 8 50.81 7.30 -19.74
C ILE A 8 49.67 6.27 -19.74
N PRO A 9 48.98 6.04 -18.62
CA PRO A 9 47.80 5.19 -18.61
C PRO A 9 46.65 5.96 -19.28
N ALA A 10 46.21 5.49 -20.44
CA ALA A 10 44.98 5.97 -21.05
C ALA A 10 43.79 5.47 -20.22
N VAL A 11 43.25 6.35 -19.39
CA VAL A 11 42.02 6.13 -18.61
C VAL A 11 40.86 5.95 -19.59
N ALA A 12 40.35 4.73 -19.71
CA ALA A 12 39.13 4.44 -20.44
C ALA A 12 37.93 4.96 -19.63
N LEU A 13 37.44 6.15 -19.99
CA LEU A 13 36.20 6.71 -19.48
C LEU A 13 35.02 5.97 -20.13
N LEU A 14 34.60 4.84 -19.54
CA LEU A 14 33.27 4.31 -19.76
C LEU A 14 32.27 5.17 -18.97
N SER A 15 31.80 6.26 -19.57
CA SER A 15 30.61 6.97 -19.08
C SER A 15 29.36 6.15 -19.43
N GLY A 16 29.10 5.13 -18.62
CA GLY A 16 27.83 4.41 -18.61
C GLY A 16 26.70 5.36 -18.20
N GLY A 17 25.88 5.78 -19.17
CA GLY A 17 24.62 6.46 -18.90
C GLY A 17 23.66 5.51 -18.21
N GLY A 18 23.53 5.62 -16.88
CA GLY A 18 22.49 4.94 -16.13
C GLY A 18 21.14 5.54 -16.46
N ALA A 19 20.27 4.79 -17.13
CA ALA A 19 18.87 5.15 -17.27
C ALA A 19 18.19 5.08 -15.88
N ILE A 20 17.83 6.23 -15.32
CA ILE A 20 16.97 6.30 -14.13
C ILE A 20 15.57 5.89 -14.59
N ALA A 21 15.18 4.65 -14.29
CA ALA A 21 13.80 4.22 -14.42
C ALA A 21 12.97 4.94 -13.34
N LEU A 22 12.32 6.05 -13.72
CA LEU A 22 11.30 6.67 -12.89
C LEU A 22 10.11 5.70 -12.79
N SER A 23 9.97 5.05 -11.64
CA SER A 23 8.81 4.20 -11.34
C SER A 23 7.56 5.06 -11.41
N ARG A 24 6.74 4.82 -12.43
CA ARG A 24 5.53 5.60 -12.69
C ARG A 24 4.44 5.06 -11.77
N ASP A 25 4.17 5.75 -10.66
CA ASP A 25 3.04 5.42 -9.78
C ASP A 25 1.75 5.40 -10.60
N LYS A 26 1.22 4.20 -10.83
CA LYS A 26 0.00 4.01 -11.61
C LYS A 26 -1.16 4.53 -10.76
N ALA A 27 -1.86 5.54 -11.26
CA ALA A 27 -3.04 6.08 -10.60
C ALA A 27 -4.02 4.94 -10.22
N PRO A 28 -4.71 5.05 -9.07
CA PRO A 28 -5.68 4.05 -8.65
C PRO A 28 -6.72 3.81 -9.75
N GLU A 29 -7.09 2.55 -9.96
CA GLU A 29 -8.12 2.21 -10.94
C GLU A 29 -9.46 2.85 -10.53
N PRO A 30 -10.24 3.39 -11.49
CA PRO A 30 -11.55 3.94 -11.20
C PRO A 30 -12.48 2.84 -10.71
N VAL A 31 -13.23 3.13 -9.65
CA VAL A 31 -14.20 2.22 -9.05
C VAL A 31 -15.53 2.95 -8.86
N ARG A 32 -16.63 2.19 -8.83
CA ARG A 32 -17.95 2.70 -8.48
C ARG A 32 -18.47 2.00 -7.23
N ALA A 33 -19.18 2.76 -6.40
CA ALA A 33 -19.90 2.21 -5.25
C ALA A 33 -21.10 1.36 -5.71
N VAL A 34 -21.37 0.29 -4.97
CA VAL A 34 -22.46 -0.65 -5.22
C VAL A 34 -23.19 -0.94 -3.91
N GLY A 35 -24.51 -0.77 -3.91
CA GLY A 35 -25.34 -1.03 -2.74
C GLY A 35 -25.03 -0.14 -1.53
N GLU A 36 -25.66 -0.45 -0.40
CA GLU A 36 -25.53 0.33 0.82
C GLU A 36 -24.24 0.01 1.60
N PRO A 37 -23.61 1.02 2.25
CA PRO A 37 -22.46 0.80 3.12
C PRO A 37 -22.79 -0.09 4.31
N LYS A 38 -21.94 -1.08 4.57
CA LYS A 38 -22.07 -1.98 5.73
C LYS A 38 -21.29 -1.44 6.92
N SER A 39 -21.80 -1.69 8.13
CA SER A 39 -21.08 -1.37 9.36
C SER A 39 -19.92 -2.32 9.63
N CYS A 40 -20.00 -3.57 9.20
CA CYS A 40 -18.97 -4.58 9.48
C CYS A 40 -18.77 -5.54 8.30
N VAL A 41 -17.58 -6.12 8.21
CA VAL A 41 -17.24 -7.24 7.32
C VAL A 41 -16.73 -8.44 8.14
N THR A 42 -16.95 -9.65 7.64
CA THR A 42 -16.50 -10.88 8.31
C THR A 42 -15.01 -11.11 8.10
N ILE A 43 -14.24 -11.22 9.19
CA ILE A 43 -12.77 -11.31 9.12
C ILE A 43 -12.31 -12.58 8.40
N SER A 44 -12.91 -13.73 8.70
CA SER A 44 -12.58 -15.01 8.06
C SER A 44 -12.80 -15.04 6.54
N GLN A 45 -13.57 -14.09 6.00
CA GLN A 45 -13.77 -13.93 4.56
C GLN A 45 -12.77 -12.98 3.91
N ILE A 46 -12.00 -12.19 4.67
CA ILE A 46 -10.98 -11.30 4.10
C ILE A 46 -9.85 -12.17 3.53
N ARG A 47 -9.49 -11.92 2.26
CA ARG A 47 -8.42 -12.62 1.54
C ARG A 47 -7.17 -11.78 1.39
N SER A 48 -7.33 -10.49 1.20
CA SER A 48 -6.23 -9.53 1.14
C SER A 48 -6.75 -8.13 1.41
N THR A 49 -5.88 -7.28 1.92
CA THR A 49 -6.12 -5.84 2.00
C THR A 49 -5.21 -5.11 1.02
N LYS A 50 -5.65 -3.96 0.52
CA LYS A 50 -4.82 -3.07 -0.29
C LYS A 50 -5.00 -1.64 0.21
N VAL A 51 -3.91 -1.02 0.63
CA VAL A 51 -3.90 0.40 0.97
C VAL A 51 -3.82 1.21 -0.32
N ILE A 52 -4.83 2.03 -0.57
CA ILE A 52 -4.89 2.91 -1.74
C ILE A 52 -4.15 4.20 -1.45
N ASP A 53 -4.42 4.80 -0.29
CA ASP A 53 -3.83 6.04 0.22
C ASP A 53 -3.89 6.07 1.76
N SER A 54 -3.54 7.21 2.38
CA SER A 54 -3.52 7.37 3.84
C SER A 54 -4.90 7.37 4.51
N ARG A 55 -6.00 7.23 3.74
CA ARG A 55 -7.39 7.20 4.21
C ARG A 55 -8.20 6.04 3.63
N THR A 56 -7.70 5.32 2.65
CA THR A 56 -8.51 4.39 1.86
C THR A 56 -7.89 3.00 1.85
N ILE A 57 -8.65 2.02 2.35
CA ILE A 57 -8.25 0.61 2.40
C ILE A 57 -9.30 -0.24 1.69
N ASP A 58 -8.87 -1.04 0.73
CA ASP A 58 -9.70 -2.05 0.09
C ASP A 58 -9.55 -3.40 0.78
N PHE A 59 -10.67 -4.02 1.11
CA PHE A 59 -10.77 -5.36 1.68
C PHE A 59 -11.34 -6.29 0.61
N ARG A 60 -10.50 -7.18 0.07
CA ARG A 60 -10.94 -8.20 -0.88
C ARG A 60 -11.47 -9.40 -0.12
N MET A 61 -12.71 -9.77 -0.41
CA MET A 61 -13.41 -10.85 0.25
C MET A 61 -13.34 -12.14 -0.57
N ALA A 62 -13.56 -13.26 0.11
CA ALA A 62 -13.94 -14.50 -0.54
C ALA A 62 -15.19 -14.27 -1.41
N GLY A 63 -15.23 -14.89 -2.60
CA GLY A 63 -16.31 -14.68 -3.56
C GLY A 63 -16.15 -13.45 -4.46
N GLY A 64 -14.99 -12.76 -4.40
CA GLY A 64 -14.61 -11.73 -5.38
C GLY A 64 -15.12 -10.32 -5.09
N LYS A 65 -15.94 -10.13 -4.06
CA LYS A 65 -16.38 -8.80 -3.62
C LYS A 65 -15.23 -8.00 -3.04
N THR A 66 -15.23 -6.68 -3.26
CA THR A 66 -14.29 -5.76 -2.62
C THR A 66 -15.06 -4.70 -1.85
N TYR A 67 -14.70 -4.51 -0.58
CA TYR A 67 -15.23 -3.43 0.25
C TYR A 67 -14.17 -2.37 0.45
N ARG A 68 -14.48 -1.12 0.09
CA ARG A 68 -13.66 0.04 0.39
C ARG A 68 -14.05 0.60 1.75
N ASN A 69 -13.07 0.75 2.62
CA ASN A 69 -13.19 1.47 3.88
C ASN A 69 -12.46 2.81 3.74
N THR A 70 -13.21 3.91 3.87
CA THR A 70 -12.64 5.26 3.93
C THR A 70 -12.59 5.71 5.38
N LEU A 71 -11.38 5.86 5.91
CA LEU A 71 -11.13 6.29 7.28
C LEU A 71 -11.65 7.72 7.48
N PRO A 72 -12.30 8.03 8.63
CA PRO A 72 -12.78 9.38 8.90
C PRO A 72 -11.65 10.43 8.93
N GLN A 73 -10.46 10.02 9.36
CA GLN A 73 -9.26 10.86 9.45
C GLN A 73 -8.08 10.22 8.71
N SER A 74 -7.08 11.04 8.35
CA SER A 74 -5.86 10.51 7.72
C SER A 74 -5.08 9.68 8.71
N CYS A 75 -4.52 8.57 8.27
CA CYS A 75 -3.77 7.64 9.09
C CYS A 75 -2.26 7.78 8.80
N PRO A 76 -1.48 8.39 9.71
CA PRO A 76 -0.05 8.60 9.50
C PRO A 76 0.70 7.29 9.23
N GLY A 77 1.54 7.28 8.20
CA GLY A 77 2.34 6.10 7.82
C GLY A 77 1.59 5.02 7.03
N LEU A 78 0.25 5.04 6.97
CA LEU A 78 -0.53 3.94 6.38
C LEU A 78 -0.16 3.65 4.92
N LYS A 79 -0.05 4.68 4.07
CA LYS A 79 0.33 4.50 2.66
C LYS A 79 1.80 4.14 2.47
N PHE A 80 2.67 4.57 3.37
CA PHE A 80 4.09 4.27 3.28
C PHE A 80 4.36 2.82 3.65
N GLU A 81 3.76 2.35 4.75
CA GLU A 81 3.93 0.98 5.22
C GLU A 81 3.08 -0.04 4.45
N GLU A 82 1.92 0.39 3.95
CA GLU A 82 0.88 -0.46 3.34
C GLU A 82 0.47 -1.67 4.21
N ARG A 83 0.73 -1.58 5.52
CA ARG A 83 0.60 -2.66 6.51
C ARG A 83 -0.01 -2.13 7.79
N PHE A 84 -0.91 -2.93 8.37
CA PHE A 84 -1.59 -2.59 9.61
C PHE A 84 -2.07 -3.85 10.33
N SER A 85 -2.26 -3.75 11.64
CA SER A 85 -2.95 -4.75 12.47
C SER A 85 -4.35 -4.27 12.85
N TYR A 86 -5.20 -5.20 13.24
CA TYR A 86 -6.45 -4.94 13.94
C TYR A 86 -6.66 -6.04 14.99
N ARG A 87 -7.40 -5.71 16.05
CA ARG A 87 -7.74 -6.66 17.12
C ARG A 87 -9.22 -6.52 17.42
N THR A 88 -9.94 -7.62 17.28
CA THR A 88 -11.39 -7.68 17.50
C THR A 88 -11.69 -8.86 18.43
N SER A 89 -12.74 -8.74 19.25
CA SER A 89 -13.20 -9.84 20.13
C SER A 89 -14.10 -10.84 19.41
N ILE A 90 -14.54 -10.51 18.19
CA ILE A 90 -15.46 -11.30 17.37
C ILE A 90 -14.92 -11.43 15.94
N ASN A 91 -15.48 -12.34 15.15
CA ASN A 91 -15.13 -12.55 13.73
C ASN A 91 -15.71 -11.46 12.80
N GLN A 92 -15.65 -10.20 13.22
CA GLN A 92 -16.10 -9.05 12.47
C GLN A 92 -15.11 -7.90 12.64
N LEU A 93 -14.87 -7.17 11.56
CA LEU A 93 -14.17 -5.88 11.56
C LEU A 93 -15.20 -4.81 11.21
N CYS A 94 -15.41 -3.86 12.11
CA CYS A 94 -16.50 -2.90 12.09
C CYS A 94 -16.00 -1.47 11.93
N SER A 95 -16.90 -0.57 11.54
CA SER A 95 -16.65 0.87 11.35
C SER A 95 -16.33 1.63 12.64
N VAL A 96 -16.33 0.94 13.78
CA VAL A 96 -15.99 1.49 15.09
C VAL A 96 -14.67 0.94 15.61
N ASP A 97 -14.07 -0.02 14.89
CA ASP A 97 -12.79 -0.61 15.26
C ASP A 97 -11.63 0.29 14.84
N ILE A 98 -10.47 0.00 15.43
CA ILE A 98 -9.22 0.73 15.18
C ILE A 98 -8.22 -0.21 14.51
N VAL A 99 -7.65 0.25 13.39
CA VAL A 99 -6.45 -0.36 12.80
C VAL A 99 -5.21 0.35 13.32
N ARG A 100 -4.09 -0.35 13.47
CA ARG A 100 -2.80 0.24 13.82
C ARG A 100 -1.79 -0.01 12.72
N VAL A 101 -1.15 1.04 12.23
CA VAL A 101 -0.09 0.90 11.21
C VAL A 101 1.05 0.05 11.77
N LEU A 102 1.59 -0.85 10.95
CA LEU A 102 2.71 -1.70 11.33
C LEU A 102 3.97 -1.20 10.65
N HIS A 103 4.94 -0.76 11.44
CA HIS A 103 6.25 -0.35 10.97
C HIS A 103 7.26 -1.50 11.09
N ASP A 104 8.31 -1.45 10.27
CA ASP A 104 9.41 -2.42 10.29
C ASP A 104 10.74 -1.74 10.65
N GLU A 105 11.32 -2.11 11.79
CA GLU A 105 12.60 -1.60 12.26
C GLU A 105 13.47 -2.80 12.63
N GLY A 106 14.53 -3.00 11.84
CA GLY A 106 15.45 -4.12 12.05
C GLY A 106 14.78 -5.50 11.93
N GLY A 107 13.74 -5.65 11.09
CA GLY A 107 13.03 -6.91 10.89
C GLY A 107 12.00 -7.23 11.97
N ARG A 108 11.68 -6.26 12.85
CA ARG A 108 10.68 -6.39 13.89
C ARG A 108 9.50 -5.47 13.59
N LEU A 109 8.30 -6.02 13.72
CA LEU A 109 7.06 -5.25 13.54
C LEU A 109 6.61 -4.61 14.84
N TYR A 110 6.30 -3.32 14.79
CA TYR A 110 5.74 -2.56 15.90
C TYR A 110 4.50 -1.79 15.46
N GLU A 111 3.53 -1.69 16.36
CA GLU A 111 2.31 -0.93 16.14
C GLU A 111 2.59 0.57 16.33
N GLY A 112 2.30 1.36 15.30
CA GLY A 112 2.36 2.82 15.29
C GLY A 112 0.97 3.45 15.46
N ALA A 113 0.69 4.44 14.61
CA ALA A 113 -0.54 5.23 14.68
C ALA A 113 -1.80 4.35 14.62
N GLY A 114 -2.75 4.63 15.52
CA GLY A 114 -4.08 4.02 15.55
C GLY A 114 -5.11 4.88 14.82
N CYS A 115 -5.89 4.27 13.95
CA CYS A 115 -6.83 4.96 13.08
C CYS A 115 -8.19 4.24 13.11
N GLY A 116 -9.25 5.00 13.44
CA GLY A 116 -10.61 4.50 13.40
C GLY A 116 -11.03 4.16 11.97
N LEU A 117 -11.75 3.05 11.82
CA LEU A 117 -12.35 2.65 10.55
C LEU A 117 -13.59 3.49 10.21
N GLY A 118 -13.98 3.46 8.95
CA GLY A 118 -15.25 3.97 8.45
C GLY A 118 -16.20 2.84 8.06
N LYS A 119 -17.28 3.18 7.34
CA LYS A 119 -18.20 2.18 6.77
C LYS A 119 -17.52 1.43 5.62
N PHE A 120 -17.98 0.21 5.37
CA PHE A 120 -17.52 -0.66 4.29
C PHE A 120 -18.46 -0.54 3.08
N GLN A 121 -18.04 0.22 2.07
CA GLN A 121 -18.78 0.37 0.82
C GLN A 121 -18.35 -0.72 -0.16
N GLU A 122 -19.28 -1.53 -0.67
CA GLU A 122 -18.94 -2.45 -1.77
C GLU A 122 -18.61 -1.64 -3.02
N ILE A 123 -17.56 -2.04 -3.73
CA ILE A 123 -17.07 -1.38 -4.93
C ILE A 123 -16.83 -2.37 -6.07
N GLU A 124 -17.02 -1.89 -7.29
CA GLU A 124 -16.70 -2.60 -8.53
C GLU A 124 -15.77 -1.76 -9.39
N LYS A 125 -14.85 -2.42 -10.10
CA LYS A 125 -13.97 -1.74 -11.05
C LYS A 125 -14.79 -1.20 -12.22
N VAL A 126 -14.53 0.03 -12.62
CA VAL A 126 -15.06 0.57 -13.87
C VAL A 126 -14.05 0.22 -14.96
N THR A 127 -14.38 -0.76 -15.79
CA THR A 127 -13.56 -1.06 -16.96
C THR A 127 -13.67 0.12 -17.92
N ALA A 128 -12.56 0.81 -18.18
CA ALA A 128 -12.50 1.75 -19.29
C ALA A 128 -12.60 0.93 -20.57
N LYS A 129 -13.68 1.14 -21.33
CA LYS A 129 -13.87 0.54 -22.65
C LYS A 129 -13.06 1.31 -23.69
#